data_AF-A0A1F1EEI0-F1
#
_entry.id   AF-A0A1F1EEI0-F1
#
_cell.length_a   1.000
_cell.length_b   1.000
_cell.length_c   1.000
_cell.angle_alpha   90.00
_cell.angle_beta   90.00
_cell.angle_gamma   90.00
#
_symmetry.space_group_name_H-M   'P 1'
#
loop_
_entity.id
_entity.type
_entity.pdbx_description
1 polymer ?
#
loop_
_entity_poly.entity_id
_entity_poly.type
_entity_poly.pdbx_seq_one_letter_code
_entity_poly.pdbx_strand_id
1 'polypeptide(L)'
;MLVESVKEGVEINPLAARSIFWELDTEVTDPAFEKEAWISAVLLSAGDCGLTVGNEATVFFCPADYAPGASKLPTAPVSQDAALLSSLFVKSHRAARGLEAVLLDAAIMNLSSREFSAVEAFGYRDAKEAEFLLREKPAFIGLLSVETLESAGFMVVQDHPVTPRLRLDLPPAFDLLSAAAVEDLLAKALA
;
A
#
# COMPACT_ATOMS: atom_id res chain seq x y z
N MET A 1 -12.99 7.52 15.78
CA MET A 1 -12.73 7.07 14.40
C MET A 1 -11.94 5.79 14.51
N LEU A 2 -12.53 4.67 14.12
CA LEU A 2 -11.88 3.37 14.14
C LEU A 2 -11.30 3.09 12.75
N VAL A 3 -10.16 2.42 12.70
CA VAL A 3 -9.62 1.87 11.45
C VAL A 3 -10.35 0.56 11.16
N GLU A 4 -10.83 0.40 9.94
CA GLU A 4 -11.56 -0.79 9.50
C GLU A 4 -11.09 -1.27 8.12
N SER A 5 -11.20 -2.57 7.84
CA SER A 5 -10.86 -3.14 6.53
C SER A 5 -11.89 -2.72 5.47
N VAL A 6 -11.39 -2.38 4.28
CA VAL A 6 -12.24 -2.03 3.13
C VAL A 6 -12.97 -3.28 2.64
N LYS A 7 -14.29 -3.19 2.53
CA LYS A 7 -15.19 -4.24 2.04
C LYS A 7 -16.55 -3.66 1.63
N GLU A 8 -17.41 -4.48 1.07
CA GLU A 8 -18.77 -4.08 0.70
C GLU A 8 -19.52 -3.44 1.88
N GLY A 9 -20.15 -2.30 1.64
CA GLY A 9 -20.93 -1.55 2.63
C GLY A 9 -20.10 -0.70 3.61
N VAL A 10 -18.77 -0.76 3.56
CA VAL A 10 -17.89 0.12 4.36
C VAL A 10 -17.63 1.42 3.60
N GLU A 11 -17.81 2.55 4.27
CA GLU A 11 -17.55 3.86 3.69
C GLU A 11 -16.04 4.09 3.53
N ILE A 12 -15.61 4.50 2.33
CA ILE A 12 -14.22 4.84 2.02
C ILE A 12 -14.10 6.29 1.52
N ASN A 13 -12.88 6.81 1.48
CA ASN A 13 -12.61 8.14 0.96
C ASN A 13 -13.11 8.27 -0.51
N PRO A 14 -13.85 9.34 -0.86
CA PRO A 14 -14.48 9.47 -2.19
C PRO A 14 -13.50 9.50 -3.38
N LEU A 15 -12.27 9.99 -3.18
CA LEU A 15 -11.25 9.90 -4.24
C LEU A 15 -10.73 8.47 -4.36
N ALA A 16 -10.51 7.81 -3.23
CA ALA A 16 -10.09 6.41 -3.20
C ALA A 16 -11.12 5.48 -3.88
N ALA A 17 -12.41 5.78 -3.74
CA ALA A 17 -13.52 5.06 -4.39
C ALA A 17 -13.56 5.21 -5.92
N ARG A 18 -12.80 6.13 -6.51
CA ARG A 18 -12.86 6.45 -7.95
C ARG A 18 -11.50 6.42 -8.65
N SER A 19 -10.41 6.53 -7.89
CA SER A 19 -9.06 6.43 -8.44
C SER A 19 -8.77 4.98 -8.83
N ILE A 20 -8.48 4.79 -10.11
CA ILE A 20 -8.18 3.50 -10.76
C ILE A 20 -6.78 3.47 -11.39
N PHE A 21 -5.93 4.47 -11.08
CA PHE A 21 -4.63 4.63 -11.73
C PHE A 21 -3.74 3.39 -11.59
N TRP A 22 -3.82 2.72 -10.43
CA TRP A 22 -3.03 1.54 -10.10
C TRP A 22 -3.71 0.26 -10.55
N GLU A 23 -5.03 0.21 -10.38
CA GLU A 23 -5.89 -0.94 -10.59
C GLU A 23 -5.99 -1.32 -12.07
N LEU A 24 -5.91 -0.32 -12.96
CA LEU A 24 -6.09 -0.48 -14.39
C LEU A 24 -5.03 0.29 -15.21
N ASP A 25 -4.72 -0.24 -16.39
CA ASP A 25 -3.82 0.36 -17.38
C ASP A 25 -4.56 1.07 -18.53
N THR A 26 -5.90 1.03 -18.53
CA THR A 26 -6.77 1.57 -19.59
C THR A 26 -7.78 2.60 -19.05
N GLU A 27 -8.29 3.45 -19.95
CA GLU A 27 -9.39 4.37 -19.63
C GLU A 27 -10.72 3.60 -19.55
N VAL A 28 -11.58 4.00 -18.61
CA VAL A 28 -12.88 3.36 -18.38
C VAL A 28 -14.00 4.38 -18.25
N THR A 29 -15.23 3.94 -18.51
CA THR A 29 -16.41 4.81 -18.46
C THR A 29 -16.88 5.06 -17.03
N ASP A 30 -16.81 4.07 -16.15
CA ASP A 30 -17.23 4.18 -14.75
C ASP A 30 -16.12 3.75 -13.78
N PRO A 31 -15.22 4.67 -13.39
CA PRO A 31 -14.13 4.35 -12.47
C PRO A 31 -14.57 3.86 -11.09
N ALA A 32 -15.78 4.25 -10.62
CA ALA A 32 -16.26 3.78 -9.32
C ALA A 32 -16.64 2.30 -9.38
N PHE A 33 -17.37 1.91 -10.42
CA PHE A 33 -17.72 0.52 -10.67
C PHE A 33 -16.46 -0.36 -10.82
N GLU A 34 -15.48 0.09 -11.59
CA GLU A 34 -14.23 -0.65 -11.77
C GLU A 34 -13.43 -0.77 -10.47
N LYS A 35 -13.42 0.28 -9.64
CA LYS A 35 -12.79 0.21 -8.32
C LYS A 35 -13.48 -0.80 -7.40
N GLU A 36 -14.82 -0.83 -7.38
CA GLU A 36 -15.58 -1.82 -6.62
C GLU A 36 -15.30 -3.25 -7.10
N ALA A 37 -15.28 -3.46 -8.42
CA ALA A 37 -14.94 -4.75 -9.02
C ALA A 37 -13.52 -5.20 -8.63
N TRP A 38 -12.55 -4.28 -8.66
CA TRP A 38 -11.19 -4.55 -8.20
C TRP A 38 -11.13 -4.91 -6.72
N ILE A 39 -11.81 -4.15 -5.84
CA ILE A 39 -11.90 -4.44 -4.41
C ILE A 39 -12.44 -5.86 -4.18
N SER A 40 -13.53 -6.23 -4.85
CA SER A 40 -14.12 -7.58 -4.74
C SER A 40 -13.15 -8.66 -5.22
N ALA A 41 -12.45 -8.44 -6.32
CA ALA A 41 -11.50 -9.41 -6.88
C ALA A 41 -10.30 -9.65 -5.94
N VAL A 42 -9.72 -8.59 -5.37
CA VAL A 42 -8.60 -8.69 -4.43
C VAL A 42 -9.07 -9.32 -3.12
N LEU A 43 -10.21 -8.91 -2.57
CA LEU A 43 -10.76 -9.50 -1.33
C LEU A 43 -10.96 -11.01 -1.46
N LEU A 44 -11.48 -11.47 -2.59
CA LEU A 44 -11.71 -12.89 -2.84
C LEU A 44 -10.40 -13.68 -2.97
N SER A 45 -9.37 -13.09 -3.58
CA SER A 45 -8.17 -13.82 -4.00
C SER A 45 -7.00 -13.68 -3.03
N ALA A 46 -6.90 -12.53 -2.36
CA ALA A 46 -5.78 -12.14 -1.52
C ALA A 46 -6.21 -11.60 -0.15
N GLY A 47 -7.50 -11.58 0.20
CA GLY A 47 -7.99 -11.02 1.45
C GLY A 47 -7.93 -9.49 1.48
N ASP A 48 -7.80 -8.91 2.67
CA ASP A 48 -7.82 -7.45 2.88
C ASP A 48 -6.95 -6.71 1.86
N CYS A 49 -7.55 -5.72 1.20
CA CYS A 49 -6.94 -4.92 0.13
C CYS A 49 -6.72 -3.45 0.53
N GLY A 50 -7.17 -3.07 1.72
CA GLY A 50 -7.08 -1.70 2.19
C GLY A 50 -7.69 -1.51 3.57
N LEU A 51 -7.37 -0.36 4.16
CA LEU A 51 -7.87 0.08 5.46
C LEU A 51 -8.43 1.50 5.32
N THR A 52 -9.48 1.81 6.08
CA THR A 52 -10.16 3.09 5.99
C THR A 52 -10.54 3.63 7.37
N VAL A 53 -10.76 4.94 7.41
CA VAL A 53 -11.32 5.65 8.55
C VAL A 53 -12.57 6.39 8.07
N GLY A 54 -13.67 5.64 7.87
CA GLY A 54 -14.85 6.14 7.15
C GLY A 54 -14.47 6.80 5.82
N ASN A 55 -15.12 7.91 5.48
CA ASN A 55 -14.76 8.70 4.30
C ASN A 55 -13.56 9.66 4.48
N GLU A 56 -12.90 9.66 5.64
CA GLU A 56 -11.83 10.62 5.95
C GLU A 56 -10.52 10.26 5.26
N ALA A 57 -10.15 8.97 5.33
CA ALA A 57 -8.91 8.49 4.78
C ALA A 57 -9.00 7.00 4.40
N THR A 58 -8.31 6.60 3.33
CA THR A 58 -8.25 5.21 2.86
C THR A 58 -6.87 4.92 2.29
N VAL A 59 -6.28 3.79 2.68
CA VAL A 59 -5.07 3.22 2.11
C VAL A 59 -5.41 1.91 1.40
N PHE A 60 -4.84 1.69 0.22
CA PHE A 60 -4.95 0.44 -0.52
C PHE A 60 -3.58 -0.22 -0.66
N PHE A 61 -3.58 -1.55 -0.61
CA PHE A 61 -2.41 -2.39 -0.82
C PHE A 61 -2.84 -3.71 -1.48
N CYS A 62 -1.94 -4.29 -2.27
CA CYS A 62 -2.25 -5.51 -3.02
C CYS A 62 -0.97 -6.26 -3.45
N PRO A 63 -1.08 -7.54 -3.85
CA PRO A 63 -0.03 -8.16 -4.67
C PRO A 63 0.19 -7.37 -5.96
N ALA A 64 1.43 -7.38 -6.49
CA ALA A 64 1.81 -6.59 -7.66
C ALA A 64 0.92 -6.84 -8.90
N ASP A 65 0.46 -8.08 -9.11
CA ASP A 65 -0.39 -8.47 -10.25
C ASP A 65 -1.78 -7.81 -10.25
N TYR A 66 -2.22 -7.27 -9.10
CA TYR A 66 -3.46 -6.51 -8.99
C TYR A 66 -3.27 -5.01 -9.22
N ALA A 67 -2.05 -4.56 -9.52
CA ALA A 67 -1.76 -3.16 -9.82
C ALA A 67 -1.06 -3.00 -11.17
N PRO A 68 -1.69 -3.39 -12.30
CA PRO A 68 -1.09 -3.27 -13.63
C PRO A 68 -0.69 -1.83 -13.99
N GLY A 69 -1.36 -0.83 -13.41
CA GLY A 69 -1.03 0.58 -13.56
C GLY A 69 0.37 0.95 -13.03
N ALA A 70 0.96 0.14 -12.15
CA ALA A 70 2.33 0.32 -11.69
C ALA A 70 3.36 0.27 -12.84
N SER A 71 3.04 -0.38 -13.97
CA SER A 71 3.89 -0.40 -15.17
C SER A 71 4.15 0.99 -15.78
N LYS A 72 3.34 2.00 -15.43
CA LYS A 72 3.54 3.40 -15.82
C LYS A 72 4.74 4.04 -15.09
N LEU A 73 5.26 3.42 -14.03
CA LEU A 73 6.32 3.96 -13.18
C LEU A 73 7.70 3.52 -13.68
N PRO A 74 8.70 4.41 -13.77
CA PRO A 74 10.04 4.09 -14.29
C PRO A 74 10.81 3.01 -13.52
N THR A 75 10.47 2.80 -12.26
CA THR A 75 11.15 1.88 -11.34
C THR A 75 10.38 0.59 -11.08
N ALA A 76 9.35 0.32 -11.88
CA ALA A 76 8.67 -0.98 -11.95
C ALA A 76 9.58 -2.05 -12.60
N PRO A 77 9.33 -3.36 -12.38
CA PRO A 77 8.25 -3.94 -11.57
C PRO A 77 8.53 -3.90 -10.07
N VAL A 78 7.47 -4.00 -9.27
CA VAL A 78 7.54 -4.29 -7.83
C VAL A 78 8.18 -5.68 -7.62
N SER A 79 8.91 -5.86 -6.52
CA SER A 79 9.55 -7.14 -6.20
C SER A 79 8.50 -8.20 -5.91
N GLN A 80 8.73 -9.44 -6.36
CA GLN A 80 7.74 -10.53 -6.25
C GLN A 80 7.40 -10.90 -4.79
N ASP A 81 8.30 -10.63 -3.86
CA ASP A 81 8.15 -10.94 -2.44
C ASP A 81 7.45 -9.82 -1.64
N ALA A 82 7.13 -8.70 -2.30
CA ALA A 82 6.57 -7.51 -1.67
C ALA A 82 5.08 -7.30 -2.01
N ALA A 83 4.32 -6.85 -1.01
CA ALA A 83 3.05 -6.20 -1.26
C ALA A 83 3.29 -4.78 -1.79
N LEU A 84 2.50 -4.34 -2.77
CA LEU A 84 2.49 -2.95 -3.18
C LEU A 84 1.50 -2.16 -2.31
N LEU A 85 1.97 -1.15 -1.59
CA LEU A 85 1.12 -0.07 -1.07
C LEU A 85 0.85 0.89 -2.22
N SER A 86 -0.33 0.76 -2.83
CA SER A 86 -0.64 1.41 -4.10
C SER A 86 -1.03 2.87 -3.91
N SER A 87 -1.91 3.16 -2.96
CA SER A 87 -2.44 4.50 -2.79
C SER A 87 -2.86 4.81 -1.37
N LEU A 88 -2.74 6.07 -0.97
CA LEU A 88 -3.25 6.60 0.29
C LEU A 88 -3.91 7.96 0.04
N PHE A 89 -5.17 8.09 0.48
CA PHE A 89 -5.97 9.30 0.36
C PHE A 89 -6.36 9.80 1.74
N VAL A 90 -6.21 11.11 1.99
CA VAL A 90 -6.67 11.78 3.21
C VAL A 90 -7.36 13.08 2.85
N LYS A 91 -8.50 13.37 3.49
CA LYS A 91 -9.17 14.67 3.33
C LYS A 91 -8.28 15.80 3.87
N SER A 92 -8.21 16.89 3.11
CA SER A 92 -7.42 18.07 3.48
C SER A 92 -8.13 18.96 4.51
N HIS A 93 -8.26 18.51 5.76
CA HIS A 93 -8.64 19.38 6.88
C HIS A 93 -7.91 19.02 8.18
N ARG A 94 -7.91 19.96 9.14
CA ARG A 94 -7.11 19.85 10.37
C ARG A 94 -7.37 18.55 11.16
N ALA A 95 -8.62 18.10 11.24
CA ALA A 95 -8.99 16.89 11.98
C ALA A 95 -8.49 15.57 11.34
N ALA A 96 -8.14 15.59 10.05
CA ALA A 96 -7.65 14.42 9.32
C ALA A 96 -6.11 14.37 9.25
N ARG A 97 -5.41 15.41 9.77
CA ARG A 97 -3.94 15.40 9.82
C ARG A 97 -3.43 14.23 10.66
N GLY A 98 -2.47 13.50 10.13
CA GLY A 98 -1.84 12.37 10.81
C GLY A 98 -2.56 11.05 10.59
N LEU A 99 -3.71 11.05 9.89
CA LEU A 99 -4.33 9.81 9.42
C LEU A 99 -3.45 9.08 8.40
N GLU A 100 -2.58 9.78 7.68
CA GLU A 100 -1.57 9.16 6.80
C GLU A 100 -0.69 8.20 7.60
N ALA A 101 -0.09 8.67 8.70
CA ALA A 101 0.79 7.86 9.53
C ALA A 101 0.03 6.68 10.18
N VAL A 102 -1.17 6.94 10.71
CA VAL A 102 -2.02 5.90 11.32
C VAL A 102 -2.35 4.79 10.32
N LEU A 103 -2.73 5.15 9.08
CA LEU A 103 -3.06 4.17 8.06
C LEU A 103 -1.84 3.44 7.51
N LEU A 104 -0.68 4.11 7.39
CA LEU A 104 0.58 3.45 7.02
C LEU A 104 0.97 2.41 8.07
N ASP A 105 0.99 2.77 9.35
CA ASP A 105 1.31 1.84 10.43
C ASP A 105 0.34 0.65 10.47
N ALA A 106 -0.97 0.92 10.32
CA ALA A 106 -1.98 -0.12 10.31
C ALA A 106 -1.85 -1.05 9.08
N ALA A 107 -1.51 -0.51 7.91
CA ALA A 107 -1.28 -1.29 6.70
C ALA A 107 -0.03 -2.18 6.84
N ILE A 108 1.08 -1.62 7.35
CA ILE A 108 2.31 -2.38 7.62
C ILE A 108 2.04 -3.50 8.63
N MET A 109 1.27 -3.22 9.69
CA MET A 109 0.90 -4.23 10.70
C MET A 109 -0.04 -5.31 10.13
N ASN A 110 -0.97 -4.97 9.24
CA ASN A 110 -1.80 -5.96 8.55
C ASN A 110 -0.92 -6.88 7.67
N LEU A 111 -0.02 -6.28 6.88
CA LEU A 111 0.85 -6.98 5.93
C LEU A 111 1.93 -7.82 6.61
N SER A 112 2.42 -7.44 7.80
CA SER A 112 3.43 -8.23 8.55
C SER A 112 2.93 -9.60 9.02
N SER A 113 1.61 -9.79 9.06
CA SER A 113 0.98 -11.08 9.40
C SER A 113 0.70 -11.98 8.18
N ARG A 114 1.15 -11.56 6.99
CA ARG A 114 0.88 -12.23 5.71
C ARG A 114 2.16 -12.83 5.12
N GLU A 115 2.03 -13.47 3.95
CA GLU A 115 3.13 -14.17 3.28
C GLU A 115 4.16 -13.24 2.59
N PHE A 116 4.04 -11.92 2.76
CA PHE A 116 4.99 -10.95 2.20
C PHE A 116 6.19 -10.75 3.12
N SER A 117 7.39 -10.70 2.52
CA SER A 117 8.62 -10.34 3.25
C SER A 117 8.83 -8.83 3.31
N ALA A 118 8.10 -8.06 2.51
CA ALA A 118 8.23 -6.61 2.45
C ALA A 118 6.96 -5.90 1.96
N VAL A 119 6.96 -4.59 2.16
CA VAL A 119 6.05 -3.64 1.51
C VAL A 119 6.86 -2.74 0.60
N GLU A 120 6.44 -2.57 -0.64
CA GLU A 120 7.01 -1.60 -1.57
C GLU A 120 5.99 -0.53 -1.91
N ALA A 121 6.48 0.68 -2.18
CA ALA A 121 5.68 1.82 -2.60
C ALA A 121 6.48 2.69 -3.58
N PHE A 122 5.76 3.36 -4.48
CA PHE A 122 6.35 4.44 -5.26
C PHE A 122 6.11 5.76 -4.52
N GLY A 123 7.17 6.56 -4.37
CA GLY A 123 7.08 7.90 -3.78
C GLY A 123 7.24 8.98 -4.85
N TYR A 124 6.85 10.22 -4.57
CA TYR A 124 7.27 11.39 -5.36
C TYR A 124 8.21 12.31 -4.57
N ARG A 125 9.20 12.90 -5.24
CA ARG A 125 10.09 13.93 -4.65
C ARG A 125 9.53 15.34 -4.81
N ASP A 126 9.04 15.66 -6.01
CA ASP A 126 8.34 16.92 -6.32
C ASP A 126 6.98 16.61 -6.98
N ALA A 127 5.93 17.25 -6.48
CA ALA A 127 4.56 16.95 -6.93
C ALA A 127 4.28 17.41 -8.37
N LYS A 128 4.91 18.50 -8.83
CA LYS A 128 4.72 19.03 -10.19
C LYS A 128 5.49 18.20 -11.21
N GLU A 129 6.71 17.77 -10.88
CA GLU A 129 7.47 16.87 -11.73
C GLU A 129 6.78 15.51 -11.85
N ALA A 130 6.22 14.99 -10.75
CA ALA A 130 5.42 13.76 -10.77
C ALA A 130 4.14 13.92 -11.60
N GLU A 131 3.42 15.05 -11.47
CA GLU A 131 2.25 15.37 -12.31
C GLU A 131 2.62 15.41 -13.79
N PHE A 132 3.75 16.02 -14.15
CA PHE A 132 4.22 16.07 -15.53
C PHE A 132 4.58 14.67 -16.06
N LEU A 133 5.29 13.87 -15.28
CA LEU A 133 5.72 12.52 -15.65
C LEU A 133 4.54 11.57 -15.83
N LEU A 134 3.62 11.55 -14.86
CA LEU A 134 2.52 10.58 -14.80
C LEU A 134 1.27 11.07 -15.53
N ARG A 135 1.24 12.35 -15.92
CA ARG A 135 0.07 13.04 -16.47
C ARG A 135 -1.15 13.02 -15.54
N GLU A 136 -0.89 12.83 -14.24
CA GLU A 136 -1.89 12.73 -13.19
C GLU A 136 -1.37 13.37 -11.91
N LYS A 137 -2.25 14.04 -11.16
CA LYS A 137 -1.86 14.67 -9.90
C LYS A 137 -1.56 13.60 -8.85
N PRO A 138 -0.42 13.64 -8.15
CA PRO A 138 -0.11 12.66 -7.09
C PRO A 138 -1.25 12.47 -6.09
N ALA A 139 -1.90 13.56 -5.67
CA ALA A 139 -3.04 13.53 -4.74
C ALA A 139 -4.31 12.85 -5.30
N PHE A 140 -4.48 12.78 -6.63
CA PHE A 140 -5.64 12.13 -7.27
C PHE A 140 -5.43 10.65 -7.50
N ILE A 141 -4.19 10.19 -7.49
CA ILE A 141 -3.82 8.78 -7.60
C ILE A 141 -3.33 8.19 -6.26
N GLY A 142 -3.39 8.98 -5.19
CA GLY A 142 -2.97 8.59 -3.84
C GLY A 142 -1.47 8.27 -3.72
N LEU A 143 -0.65 8.83 -4.61
CA LEU A 143 0.80 8.68 -4.56
C LEU A 143 1.35 9.49 -3.39
N LEU A 144 2.18 8.87 -2.56
CA LEU A 144 2.76 9.47 -1.36
C LEU A 144 4.08 10.19 -1.65
N SER A 145 4.44 11.17 -0.82
CA SER A 145 5.78 11.77 -0.91
C SER A 145 6.82 10.80 -0.38
N VAL A 146 8.06 10.92 -0.89
CA VAL A 146 9.21 10.19 -0.37
C VAL A 146 9.40 10.46 1.13
N GLU A 147 9.25 11.72 1.57
CA GLU A 147 9.37 12.10 2.98
C GLU A 147 8.38 11.36 3.89
N THR A 148 7.13 11.21 3.45
CA THR A 148 6.10 10.48 4.22
C THR A 148 6.43 8.99 4.32
N LEU A 149 6.91 8.38 3.24
CA LEU A 149 7.31 6.97 3.23
C LEU A 149 8.58 6.73 4.07
N GLU A 150 9.58 7.59 3.96
CA GLU A 150 10.81 7.52 4.79
C GLU A 150 10.49 7.70 6.28
N SER A 151 9.56 8.59 6.62
CA SER A 151 9.08 8.77 8.00
C SER A 151 8.40 7.52 8.56
N ALA A 152 7.82 6.68 7.71
CA ALA A 152 7.25 5.38 8.06
C ALA A 152 8.27 4.23 8.02
N GLY A 153 9.55 4.53 7.74
CA GLY A 153 10.65 3.56 7.75
C GLY A 153 10.96 2.90 6.40
N PHE A 154 10.32 3.32 5.32
CA PHE A 154 10.67 2.85 3.98
C PHE A 154 12.04 3.42 3.55
N MET A 155 12.79 2.63 2.79
CA MET A 155 14.08 3.03 2.22
C MET A 155 14.03 2.94 0.69
N VAL A 156 14.70 3.87 0.00
CA VAL A 156 14.83 3.83 -1.46
C VAL A 156 15.63 2.59 -1.86
N VAL A 157 15.02 1.70 -2.66
CA VAL A 157 15.66 0.49 -3.20
C VAL A 157 15.94 0.59 -4.69
N GLN A 158 15.18 1.41 -5.41
CA GLN A 158 15.46 1.75 -6.80
C GLN A 158 15.21 3.24 -7.01
N ASP A 159 16.29 3.97 -7.25
CA ASP A 159 16.25 5.42 -7.36
C ASP A 159 15.71 5.89 -8.72
N HIS A 160 14.98 6.99 -8.69
CA HIS A 160 14.55 7.77 -9.85
C HIS A 160 14.40 9.22 -9.37
N PRO A 161 14.83 10.22 -10.17
CA PRO A 161 14.80 11.63 -9.75
C PRO A 161 13.40 12.14 -9.37
N VAL A 162 12.34 11.57 -9.96
CA VAL A 162 10.95 12.03 -9.71
C VAL A 162 10.17 11.06 -8.84
N THR A 163 10.28 9.77 -9.15
CA THR A 163 9.40 8.70 -8.63
C THR A 163 10.18 7.45 -8.23
N PRO A 164 11.02 7.51 -7.18
CA PRO A 164 11.78 6.34 -6.73
C PRO A 164 10.84 5.26 -6.17
N ARG A 165 11.31 4.00 -6.21
CA ARG A 165 10.66 2.88 -5.53
C ARG A 165 11.32 2.66 -4.18
N LEU A 166 10.49 2.59 -3.14
CA LEU A 166 10.90 2.39 -1.76
C LEU A 166 10.39 1.06 -1.23
N ARG A 167 11.09 0.52 -0.24
CA ARG A 167 10.79 -0.76 0.40
C ARG A 167 10.92 -0.66 1.91
N LEU A 168 10.03 -1.34 2.61
CA LEU A 168 10.12 -1.64 4.02
C LEU A 168 10.12 -3.16 4.16
N ASP A 169 11.23 -3.73 4.65
CA ASP A 169 11.29 -5.15 4.96
C ASP A 169 10.45 -5.42 6.22
N LEU A 170 9.55 -6.40 6.11
CA LEU A 170 8.70 -6.82 7.19
C LEU A 170 9.48 -7.79 8.10
N PRO A 171 9.22 -7.79 9.41
CA PRO A 171 9.74 -8.85 10.25
C PRO A 171 9.21 -10.20 9.73
N PRO A 172 9.98 -11.30 9.90
CA PRO A 172 9.45 -12.63 9.60
C PRO A 172 8.12 -12.79 10.32
N ALA A 173 7.11 -13.31 9.64
CA ALA A 173 5.87 -13.69 10.28
C ALA A 173 6.25 -14.55 11.50
N PHE A 174 5.87 -14.09 12.69
CA PHE A 174 6.11 -14.87 13.90
C PHE A 174 5.28 -16.15 13.77
N ASP A 175 5.89 -17.20 13.23
CA ASP A 175 5.54 -18.55 13.64
C ASP A 175 5.76 -18.54 15.14
N LEU A 176 4.69 -18.65 15.92
CA LEU A 176 4.81 -19.06 17.30
C LEU A 176 5.70 -20.29 17.28
N LEU A 177 6.96 -20.15 17.70
CA LEU A 177 7.89 -21.27 17.72
C LEU A 177 7.16 -22.39 18.45
N SER A 178 6.87 -23.47 17.73
CA SER A 178 6.31 -24.65 18.38
C SER A 178 7.28 -25.06 19.48
N ALA A 179 6.79 -25.67 20.56
CA ALA A 179 7.66 -26.13 21.64
C ALA A 179 8.83 -26.98 21.10
N ALA A 180 8.60 -27.74 20.03
CA ALA A 180 9.63 -28.50 19.32
C ALA A 180 10.71 -27.62 18.64
N ALA A 181 10.33 -26.51 18.01
CA ALA A 181 11.29 -25.58 17.40
C ALA A 181 12.13 -24.84 18.47
N VAL A 182 11.54 -24.58 19.65
CA VAL A 182 12.27 -24.03 20.80
C VAL A 182 13.27 -25.03 21.37
N GLU A 183 12.87 -26.30 21.51
CA GLU A 183 13.74 -27.38 22.00
C GLU A 183 14.94 -27.62 21.08
N ASP A 184 14.75 -27.62 19.75
CA ASP A 184 15.83 -27.79 18.77
C ASP A 184 16.84 -26.64 18.80
N LEU A 185 16.38 -25.40 18.99
CA LEU A 185 17.25 -24.23 19.14
C LEU A 185 18.03 -24.26 20.45
N LEU A 186 17.40 -24.68 21.55
CA LEU A 186 18.06 -24.87 22.85
C LEU A 186 19.12 -25.97 22.79
N ALA A 187 18.80 -27.10 22.15
CA ALA A 187 19.73 -28.23 22.01
C ALA A 187 20.99 -27.83 21.21
N LYS A 188 20.83 -27.01 20.16
CA LYS A 188 21.98 -26.49 19.38
C LYS A 188 22.81 -25.45 20.13
N ALA A 189 22.20 -24.66 21.02
CA ALA A 189 22.91 -23.63 21.77
C ALA A 189 23.70 -24.19 22.98
N LEU A 190 23.34 -25.39 23.45
CA LEU A 190 23.95 -26.05 24.62
C LEU A 190 24.96 -27.15 24.24
N ALA A 191 25.18 -27.39 22.95
CA ALA A 191 26.19 -28.33 22.41
C ALA A 191 27.50 -27.60 22.10
#